data_AF-A0A962ZIE7-F1
#
_entry.id   AF-A0A962ZIE7-F1
#
_cell.length_a   1.000
_cell.length_b   1.000
_cell.length_c   1.000
_cell.angle_alpha   90.00
_cell.angle_beta   90.00
_cell.angle_gamma   90.00
#
_symmetry.space_group_name_H-M   'P 1'
#
loop_
_entity.id
_entity.type
_entity.pdbx_description
1 polymer ?
#
loop_
_entity_poly.entity_id
_entity_poly.type
_entity_poly.pdbx_seq_one_letter_code
_entity_poly.pdbx_strand_id
1 'polypeptide(L)' 'MSSSNTPPGFERETLSDADAAHSNCSFCGRARNEVNAMFRSHKARICDRCISDMKARQQQRD' A
#
# COMPACT_ATOMS: atom_id res chain seq x y z
N MET A 1 -41.10 -24.35 19.56
CA MET A 1 -40.97 -23.00 20.12
C MET A 1 -39.51 -22.78 20.46
N SER A 2 -39.02 -21.59 20.13
CA SER A 2 -37.71 -21.02 20.50
C SER A 2 -36.47 -21.60 19.80
N SER A 3 -36.25 -21.04 18.61
CA SER A 3 -34.97 -20.89 17.93
C SER A 3 -33.88 -20.38 18.88
N SER A 4 -32.70 -20.96 18.81
CA SER A 4 -31.47 -20.31 19.23
C SER A 4 -30.41 -20.59 18.17
N ASN A 5 -30.65 -20.01 17.00
CA ASN A 5 -29.69 -19.92 15.92
C ASN A 5 -28.87 -18.65 16.20
N THR A 6 -27.85 -18.77 17.04
CA THR A 6 -26.86 -17.71 17.23
C THR A 6 -25.67 -18.06 16.34
N PRO A 7 -25.46 -17.35 15.22
CA PRO A 7 -24.23 -17.52 14.45
C PRO A 7 -23.04 -17.08 15.32
N PRO A 8 -21.89 -17.78 15.29
CA PRO A 8 -20.66 -17.23 15.82
C PRO A 8 -20.23 -16.08 14.91
N GLY A 9 -20.66 -14.87 15.27
CA GLY A 9 -20.18 -13.62 14.69
C GLY A 9 -18.67 -13.53 14.92
N PHE A 10 -17.94 -13.84 13.85
CA PHE A 10 -16.52 -13.63 13.65
C PHE A 10 -16.20 -12.12 13.70
N GLU A 11 -16.27 -11.50 14.87
CA GLU A 11 -15.81 -10.12 15.05
C GLU A 11 -14.41 -10.14 15.62
N ARG A 12 -13.46 -10.58 14.79
CA ARG A 12 -12.04 -10.39 15.06
C ARG A 12 -11.32 -9.94 13.80
N GLU A 13 -11.63 -8.74 13.33
CA GLU A 13 -10.81 -8.14 12.28
C GLU A 13 -10.82 -6.61 12.34
N THR A 14 -10.45 -6.07 13.49
CA THR A 14 -9.59 -4.88 13.47
C THR A 14 -8.15 -5.37 13.28
N LEU A 15 -7.83 -5.80 12.05
CA LEU A 15 -6.44 -5.78 11.58
C LEU A 15 -6.07 -4.28 11.54
N SER A 16 -5.52 -3.73 12.63
CA SER A 16 -4.14 -3.93 13.06
C SER A 16 -3.18 -3.36 12.01
N ASP A 17 -2.36 -2.40 12.42
CA ASP A 17 -1.10 -2.02 11.76
C ASP A 17 -1.18 -1.41 10.34
N ALA A 18 -2.35 -1.31 9.70
CA ALA A 18 -2.47 -0.85 8.31
C ALA A 18 -1.99 0.60 8.05
N ASP A 19 -1.95 1.45 9.07
CA ASP A 19 -1.44 2.82 8.94
C ASP A 19 0.09 2.91 9.13
N ALA A 20 0.68 1.99 9.92
CA ALA A 20 2.12 1.89 10.15
C ALA A 20 2.85 1.06 9.08
N ALA A 21 2.19 0.04 8.53
CA ALA A 21 2.70 -0.85 7.48
C ALA A 21 2.84 -0.18 6.10
N HIS A 22 2.34 1.04 5.96
CA HIS A 22 2.20 1.67 4.66
C HIS A 22 3.47 2.37 4.17
N SER A 23 4.65 2.08 4.72
CA SER A 23 5.93 2.69 4.30
C SER A 23 6.49 2.16 2.97
N ASN A 24 5.68 1.47 2.18
CA ASN A 24 6.07 0.78 0.96
C ASN A 24 5.58 1.49 -0.30
N CYS A 25 6.34 1.37 -1.38
CA CYS A 25 6.01 1.93 -2.68
C CYS A 25 4.77 1.21 -3.21
N SER A 26 3.72 1.96 -3.53
CA SER A 26 2.47 1.43 -4.06
C SER A 26 2.62 0.80 -5.45
N PHE A 27 3.75 1.05 -6.14
CA PHE A 27 4.01 0.57 -7.50
C PHE A 27 4.89 -0.69 -7.53
N CYS A 28 5.96 -0.72 -6.74
CA CYS A 28 6.92 -1.83 -6.74
C CYS A 28 7.02 -2.58 -5.40
N GLY A 29 6.25 -2.18 -4.38
CA GLY A 29 6.19 -2.83 -3.07
C GLY A 29 7.38 -2.57 -2.13
N ARG A 30 8.45 -1.91 -2.60
CA ARG A 30 9.67 -1.69 -1.79
C ARG A 30 9.44 -0.78 -0.60
N ALA A 31 10.07 -1.11 0.52
CA ALA A 31 10.01 -0.29 1.74
C ALA A 31 10.89 0.97 1.62
N ARG A 32 10.61 1.99 2.44
CA ARG A 32 11.37 3.26 2.47
C ARG A 32 12.88 3.07 2.70
N ASN A 33 13.29 2.04 3.44
CA ASN A 33 14.69 1.72 3.73
C ASN A 33 15.42 1.03 2.56
N GLU A 34 14.71 0.51 1.56
CA GLU A 34 15.30 -0.15 0.39
C GLU A 34 15.55 0.80 -0.80
N VAL A 35 15.11 2.05 -0.68
CA VAL A 35 15.12 3.05 -1.75
C VAL A 35 15.76 4.35 -1.27
N ASN A 36 16.39 5.08 -2.18
CA ASN A 36 17.11 6.30 -1.82
C ASN A 36 16.13 7.44 -1.51
N ALA A 37 15.05 7.53 -2.31
CA ALA A 37 13.98 8.47 -2.06
C ALA A 37 12.61 7.83 -2.27
N MET A 38 11.66 8.32 -1.49
CA MET A 38 10.26 7.94 -1.57
C MET A 38 9.39 9.18 -1.44
N PHE A 39 8.53 9.36 -2.42
CA PHE A 39 7.62 10.48 -2.53
C PHE A 39 6.25 9.98 -2.08
N ARG A 40 5.62 10.73 -1.17
CA ARG A 40 4.30 10.40 -0.64
C ARG A 40 3.30 11.43 -1.12
N SER A 41 2.25 10.96 -1.76
CA SER A 41 1.03 11.71 -2.03
C SER A 41 -0.06 11.28 -1.03
N HIS A 42 -1.18 12.01 -0.99
CA HIS A 42 -2.29 11.71 -0.07
C HIS A 42 -2.83 10.27 -0.21
N LYS A 43 -2.74 9.65 -1.40
CA LYS A 43 -3.30 8.32 -1.69
C LYS A 43 -2.29 7.27 -2.15
N ALA A 44 -1.03 7.64 -2.37
CA ALA A 44 -0.04 6.74 -2.95
C ALA A 44 1.39 7.09 -2.52
N ARG A 45 2.28 6.11 -2.54
CA ARG A 45 3.72 6.30 -2.35
C ARG A 45 4.47 5.77 -3.56
N ILE A 46 5.46 6.52 -4.04
CA ILE A 46 6.29 6.14 -5.18
C ILE A 46 7.77 6.32 -4.84
N CYS A 47 8.62 5.37 -5.22
CA CYS A 47 10.07 5.45 -4.99
C CYS A 47 10.82 6.07 -6.18
N ASP A 48 12.08 6.49 -5.94
CA ASP A 48 12.97 7.07 -6.95
C ASP A 48 13.19 6.16 -8.17
N ARG A 49 13.23 4.85 -7.96
CA ARG A 49 13.37 3.86 -9.04
C ARG A 49 12.18 3.89 -9.99
N CYS A 50 10.96 3.80 -9.44
CA CYS A 50 9.74 3.88 -10.25
C CYS A 50 9.64 5.21 -11.02
N ILE A 51 10.08 6.32 -10.42
CA ILE A 51 10.13 7.61 -11.11
C ILE A 51 11.15 7.57 -12.25
N SER A 52 12.33 6.99 -12.04
CA SER A 52 13.36 6.85 -13.07
C SER A 52 12.89 6.01 -14.24
N ASP A 53 12.24 4.87 -13.97
CA ASP A 53 11.63 4.01 -14.98
C ASP A 53 10.54 4.74 -15.77
N MET A 54 9.70 5.53 -15.09
CA MET A 54 8.68 6.34 -15.74
C MET A 54 9.30 7.45 -16.59
N LYS A 55 10.30 8.18 -16.10
CA LYS A 55 10.99 9.23 -16.85
C LYS A 55 11.62 8.71 -18.14
N ALA A 56 12.28 7.55 -18.06
CA ALA A 56 12.86 6.90 -19.23
C ALA A 56 11.81 6.59 -20.32
N ARG A 57 10.56 6.33 -19.93
CA ARG A 57 9.43 6.09 -20.83
C ARG A 57 8.69 7.37 -21.26
N GLN A 58 8.62 8.36 -20.37
CA GLN A 58 7.97 9.66 -20.63
C GLN A 58 8.77 10.50 -21.63
N GLN A 59 10.10 10.47 -21.55
CA GLN A 59 10.99 11.20 -22.46
C GLN A 59 10.99 10.65 -23.90
N GLN A 60 10.37 9.49 -24.13
CA GLN A 60 10.17 8.95 -25.49
C GLN A 60 8.86 9.44 -26.11
N ARG A 61 8.14 10.36 -25.44
CA ARG A 61 6.85 10.92 -25.89
C ARG A 61 6.91 12.41 -26.25
N ASP A 62 8.11 12.99 -26.28
CA ASP A 62 8.42 14.28 -26.91
C ASP A 62 9.17 14.00 -28.24
#